data_AF-A0A218QQD4-F1
#
_entry.id   AF-A0A218QQD4-F1
#
_cell.length_a   1.000
_cell.length_b   1.000
_cell.length_c   1.000
_cell.angle_alpha   90.00
_cell.angle_beta   90.00
_cell.angle_gamma   90.00
#
_symmetry.space_group_name_H-M   'P 1'
#
loop_
_entity.id
_entity.type
_entity.pdbx_description
1 polymer ?
#
loop_
_entity_poly.entity_id
_entity_poly.type
_entity_poly.pdbx_seq_one_letter_code
_entity_poly.pdbx_strand_id
1 'polypeptide(L)'
;MKNHLNRSQTLLSISISIYLLMVSGTFAVSLWLMVNPREGSVLPDTTRDYIEKEVDRSYGRFATQFNFAIFLIGTSVWILRQSVISQLKADVEKDLGATLRNELEETIQKDVKEEADKQVEAGIKSKLDDYLSENKIADSLEKTLSLDRKLKAQLEKSRIIEELSMFIPPEEVFFQEQTDPKIQERLKKLVSELTDHIESHIESHKESLSLTVDDYTKLGDALYCLENYEKAEEQYKNATKEHSEAYRALFGIGNALLRQGQNQQRQGQDEQADKLFQ
;
A
#
# COMPACT_ATOMS: atom_id res chain seq x y z
N MET A 1 -37.74 -39.59 -13.16
CA MET A 1 -37.94 -40.44 -14.37
C MET A 1 -38.81 -41.69 -14.16
N LYS A 2 -38.59 -42.56 -13.16
CA LYS A 2 -39.29 -43.86 -13.07
C LYS A 2 -40.83 -43.80 -12.97
N ASN A 3 -41.40 -42.81 -12.28
CA ASN A 3 -42.86 -42.81 -12.00
C ASN A 3 -43.74 -42.37 -13.19
N HIS A 4 -43.27 -41.48 -14.07
CA HIS A 4 -44.07 -41.00 -15.22
C HIS A 4 -43.93 -41.89 -16.45
N LEU A 5 -42.77 -42.51 -16.66
CA LEU A 5 -42.58 -43.52 -17.71
C LEU A 5 -43.50 -44.73 -17.47
N ASN A 6 -43.68 -45.13 -16.20
CA ASN A 6 -44.62 -46.18 -15.81
C ASN A 6 -46.09 -45.83 -16.12
N ARG A 7 -46.50 -44.57 -15.91
CA ARG A 7 -47.86 -44.11 -16.25
C ARG A 7 -48.12 -44.07 -17.76
N SER A 8 -47.10 -43.68 -18.52
CA SER A 8 -47.13 -43.63 -19.98
C SER A 8 -47.24 -45.04 -20.59
N GLN A 9 -46.44 -45.98 -20.10
CA GLN A 9 -46.46 -47.38 -20.54
C GLN A 9 -47.76 -48.09 -20.14
N THR A 10 -48.30 -47.79 -18.95
CA THR A 10 -49.60 -48.33 -18.53
C THR A 10 -50.75 -47.80 -19.38
N LEU A 11 -50.77 -46.51 -19.73
CA LEU A 11 -51.80 -45.96 -20.62
C LEU A 11 -51.73 -46.54 -22.04
N LEU A 12 -50.53 -46.71 -22.59
CA LEU A 12 -50.33 -47.35 -23.90
C LEU A 12 -50.79 -48.82 -23.87
N SER A 13 -50.40 -49.55 -22.82
CA SER A 13 -50.80 -50.94 -22.63
C SER A 13 -52.32 -51.09 -22.50
N ILE A 14 -52.98 -50.22 -21.72
CA ILE A 14 -54.44 -50.24 -21.55
C ILE A 14 -55.14 -49.98 -22.89
N SER A 15 -54.66 -49.02 -23.68
CA SER A 15 -55.23 -48.71 -25.00
C SER A 15 -55.11 -49.89 -25.98
N ILE A 16 -53.94 -50.55 -26.04
CA ILE A 16 -53.71 -51.75 -26.86
C ILE A 16 -54.63 -52.90 -26.42
N SER A 17 -54.77 -53.13 -25.10
CA SER A 17 -55.64 -54.17 -24.56
C SER A 17 -57.12 -53.93 -24.89
N ILE A 18 -57.60 -52.69 -24.81
CA ILE A 18 -58.98 -52.33 -25.17
C ILE A 18 -59.22 -52.58 -26.66
N TYR A 19 -58.28 -52.21 -27.52
CA TYR A 19 -58.38 -52.43 -28.96
C TYR A 19 -58.47 -53.93 -29.32
N LEU A 20 -57.61 -54.76 -28.73
CA LEU A 20 -57.62 -56.21 -28.95
C LEU A 20 -58.94 -56.85 -28.48
N LEU A 21 -59.52 -56.36 -27.38
CA LEU A 21 -60.84 -56.81 -26.89
C LEU A 21 -61.99 -56.45 -27.84
N MET A 22 -61.96 -55.26 -28.45
CA MET A 22 -62.99 -54.87 -29.41
C MET A 22 -62.91 -55.70 -30.70
N VAL A 23 -61.70 -55.91 -31.24
CA VAL A 23 -61.49 -56.70 -32.47
C VAL A 23 -61.90 -58.16 -32.27
N SER A 24 -61.58 -58.77 -31.12
CA SER A 24 -61.95 -60.15 -30.83
C SER A 24 -63.47 -60.31 -30.69
N GLY A 25 -64.16 -59.36 -30.05
CA GLY A 25 -65.61 -59.35 -29.93
C GLY A 25 -66.32 -59.28 -31.29
N THR A 26 -65.87 -58.39 -32.18
CA THR A 26 -66.44 -58.28 -33.53
C THR A 26 -66.20 -59.52 -34.38
N PHE A 27 -65.01 -60.13 -34.26
CA PHE A 27 -64.69 -61.35 -35.00
C PHE A 27 -65.51 -62.55 -34.50
N ALA A 28 -65.69 -62.68 -33.18
CA ALA A 28 -66.51 -63.73 -32.59
C ALA A 28 -67.99 -63.64 -32.99
N VAL A 29 -68.56 -62.43 -33.04
CA VAL A 29 -69.96 -62.23 -33.49
C VAL A 29 -70.11 -62.55 -34.98
N SER A 30 -69.18 -62.09 -35.82
CA SER A 30 -69.20 -62.42 -37.26
C SER A 30 -69.04 -63.92 -37.50
N LEU A 31 -68.11 -64.59 -36.80
CA LEU A 31 -67.91 -66.03 -36.89
C LEU A 31 -69.16 -66.81 -36.40
N TRP A 32 -69.77 -66.36 -35.31
CA TRP A 32 -70.98 -66.98 -34.77
C TRP A 32 -72.17 -66.88 -35.72
N LEU A 33 -72.36 -65.73 -36.38
CA LEU A 33 -73.38 -65.54 -37.42
C LEU A 33 -73.12 -66.39 -38.68
N MET A 34 -71.84 -66.68 -38.98
CA MET A 34 -71.46 -67.53 -40.11
C MET A 34 -71.68 -69.02 -39.84
N VAL A 35 -71.42 -69.47 -38.61
CA VAL A 35 -71.51 -70.88 -38.20
C VAL A 35 -72.93 -71.29 -37.82
N ASN A 36 -73.76 -70.36 -37.33
CA ASN A 36 -75.18 -70.62 -37.00
C ASN A 36 -76.12 -69.76 -37.86
N PRO A 37 -76.24 -70.03 -39.18
CA PRO A 37 -77.30 -69.44 -39.97
C PRO A 37 -78.64 -69.94 -39.41
N ARG A 38 -79.56 -69.03 -39.09
CA ARG A 38 -80.89 -69.36 -38.55
C ARG A 38 -81.56 -70.41 -39.46
N GLU A 39 -81.70 -71.64 -38.97
CA GLU A 39 -82.37 -72.71 -39.69
C GLU A 39 -83.87 -72.41 -39.81
N GLY A 40 -84.34 -72.25 -41.05
CA GLY A 40 -85.76 -72.27 -41.38
C GLY A 40 -86.22 -71.17 -42.33
N SER A 41 -85.87 -71.27 -43.62
CA SER A 41 -86.80 -71.08 -44.76
C SER A 41 -86.05 -71.06 -46.09
N VAL A 42 -86.67 -71.69 -47.09
CA VAL A 42 -86.29 -71.73 -48.51
C VAL A 42 -85.98 -70.32 -49.07
N LEU A 43 -84.90 -70.20 -49.84
CA LEU A 43 -84.32 -68.97 -50.39
C LEU A 43 -85.18 -68.23 -51.43
N PRO A 44 -85.35 -66.90 -51.28
CA PRO A 44 -85.56 -65.95 -52.38
C PRO A 44 -84.41 -64.92 -52.46
N ASP A 45 -84.31 -64.16 -53.56
CA ASP A 45 -83.28 -63.09 -53.84
C ASP A 45 -83.11 -62.01 -52.74
N THR A 46 -83.95 -62.01 -51.71
CA THR A 46 -83.93 -61.07 -50.58
C THR A 46 -82.92 -61.43 -49.48
N THR A 47 -82.40 -62.65 -49.44
CA THR A 47 -81.39 -63.08 -48.44
C THR A 47 -80.01 -62.48 -48.72
N ARG A 48 -79.68 -62.29 -50.00
CA ARG A 48 -78.43 -61.66 -50.43
C ARG A 48 -78.38 -60.19 -49.98
N ASP A 49 -79.46 -59.45 -50.23
CA ASP A 49 -79.59 -58.05 -49.79
C ASP A 49 -79.49 -57.90 -48.28
N TYR A 50 -80.04 -58.84 -47.51
CA TYR A 50 -79.95 -58.81 -46.05
C TYR A 50 -78.51 -59.05 -45.55
N ILE A 51 -77.79 -60.02 -46.14
CA ILE A 51 -76.39 -60.30 -45.80
C ILE A 51 -75.50 -59.14 -46.23
N GLU A 52 -75.65 -58.62 -47.44
CA GLU A 52 -74.88 -57.47 -47.94
C GLU A 52 -75.08 -56.24 -47.04
N LYS A 53 -76.33 -55.96 -46.63
CA LYS A 53 -76.64 -54.85 -45.72
C LYS A 53 -76.04 -55.01 -44.32
N GLU A 54 -76.06 -56.22 -43.74
CA GLU A 54 -75.49 -56.43 -42.40
C GLU A 54 -73.96 -56.44 -42.43
N VAL A 55 -73.36 -56.93 -43.52
CA VAL A 55 -71.92 -56.84 -43.78
C VAL A 55 -71.50 -55.38 -43.90
N ASP A 56 -72.18 -54.57 -44.71
CA ASP A 56 -71.90 -53.13 -44.84
C ASP A 56 -72.06 -52.38 -43.52
N ARG A 57 -73.07 -52.74 -42.72
CA ARG A 57 -73.30 -52.16 -41.40
C ARG A 57 -72.18 -52.52 -40.42
N SER A 58 -71.71 -53.77 -40.46
CA SER A 58 -70.59 -54.25 -39.66
C SER A 58 -69.27 -53.57 -40.07
N TYR A 59 -69.01 -53.45 -41.37
CA TYR A 59 -67.87 -52.71 -41.90
C TYR A 59 -67.90 -51.23 -41.53
N GLY A 60 -69.06 -50.58 -41.57
CA GLY A 60 -69.21 -49.19 -41.14
C GLY A 60 -68.91 -48.97 -39.65
N ARG A 61 -69.37 -49.89 -38.79
CA ARG A 61 -69.03 -49.89 -37.35
C ARG A 61 -67.54 -50.14 -37.11
N PHE A 62 -66.96 -51.11 -37.82
CA PHE A 62 -65.54 -51.43 -37.74
C PHE A 62 -64.68 -50.24 -38.17
N ALA A 63 -65.00 -49.61 -39.30
CA ALA A 63 -64.27 -48.44 -39.79
C ALA A 63 -64.32 -47.26 -38.80
N THR A 64 -65.47 -47.03 -38.15
CA THR A 64 -65.63 -45.98 -37.14
C THR A 64 -64.78 -46.26 -35.90
N GLN A 65 -64.79 -47.51 -35.41
CA GLN A 65 -63.96 -47.93 -34.26
C GLN A 65 -62.47 -47.90 -34.59
N PHE A 66 -62.08 -48.29 -35.81
CA PHE A 66 -60.71 -48.26 -36.30
C PHE A 66 -60.18 -46.83 -36.38
N ASN A 67 -60.96 -45.90 -36.96
CA ASN A 67 -60.60 -44.48 -37.01
C ASN A 67 -60.48 -43.86 -35.62
N PHE A 68 -61.36 -44.24 -34.68
CA PHE A 68 -61.27 -43.80 -33.30
C PHE A 68 -60.01 -44.34 -32.59
N ALA A 69 -59.63 -45.59 -32.85
CA ALA A 69 -58.39 -46.16 -32.33
C ALA A 69 -57.15 -45.44 -32.86
N ILE A 70 -57.10 -45.13 -34.17
CA ILE A 70 -56.02 -44.33 -34.76
C ILE A 70 -55.93 -42.95 -34.09
N PHE A 71 -57.07 -42.30 -33.85
CA PHE A 71 -57.12 -41.02 -33.16
C PHE A 71 -56.57 -41.10 -31.71
N LEU A 72 -56.94 -42.14 -30.95
CA LEU A 72 -56.43 -42.37 -29.60
C LEU A 72 -54.92 -42.66 -29.58
N ILE A 73 -54.42 -43.41 -30.57
CA ILE A 73 -52.99 -43.65 -30.72
C ILE A 73 -52.27 -42.33 -31.05
N GLY A 74 -52.78 -41.54 -32.00
CA GLY A 74 -52.20 -40.25 -32.36
C GLY A 74 -52.14 -39.26 -31.20
N THR A 75 -53.24 -39.13 -30.44
CA THR A 75 -53.30 -38.25 -29.27
C THR A 75 -52.38 -38.73 -28.13
N SER A 76 -52.29 -40.04 -27.89
CA SER A 76 -51.40 -40.58 -26.87
C SER A 76 -49.91 -40.35 -27.21
N VAL A 77 -49.50 -40.57 -28.47
CA VAL A 77 -48.14 -40.25 -28.96
C VAL A 77 -47.84 -38.76 -28.83
N TRP A 78 -48.81 -37.88 -29.15
CA TRP A 78 -48.63 -36.44 -29.01
C TRP A 78 -48.42 -36.00 -27.54
N ILE A 79 -49.21 -36.55 -26.61
CA ILE A 79 -49.05 -36.28 -25.16
C ILE A 79 -47.68 -36.77 -24.67
N LEU A 80 -47.23 -37.96 -25.10
CA LEU A 80 -45.91 -38.48 -24.76
C LEU A 80 -44.79 -37.56 -25.25
N ARG A 81 -44.87 -37.11 -26.51
CA ARG A 81 -43.89 -36.19 -27.09
C ARG A 81 -43.83 -34.89 -26.30
N GLN A 82 -44.97 -34.30 -25.95
CA GLN A 82 -45.00 -33.07 -25.15
C GLN A 82 -44.41 -33.26 -23.76
N SER A 83 -44.71 -34.40 -23.10
CA SER A 83 -44.13 -34.71 -21.80
C SER A 83 -42.60 -34.86 -21.85
N VAL A 84 -42.07 -35.53 -22.88
CA VAL A 84 -40.62 -35.69 -23.04
C VAL A 84 -39.94 -34.35 -23.31
N ILE A 85 -40.52 -33.52 -24.19
CA ILE A 85 -39.99 -32.17 -24.47
C ILE A 85 -39.99 -31.31 -23.22
N SER A 86 -41.06 -31.33 -22.43
CA SER A 86 -41.15 -30.56 -21.19
C SER A 86 -40.14 -31.02 -20.15
N GLN A 87 -39.88 -32.33 -20.04
CA GLN A 87 -38.87 -32.86 -19.12
C GLN A 87 -37.47 -32.52 -19.60
N LEU A 88 -37.19 -32.72 -20.89
CA LEU A 88 -35.91 -32.37 -21.48
C LEU A 88 -35.61 -30.88 -21.29
N LYS A 89 -36.60 -30.00 -21.47
CA LYS A 89 -36.45 -28.57 -21.21
C LYS A 89 -36.13 -28.28 -19.74
N ALA A 90 -36.85 -28.90 -18.80
CA ALA A 90 -36.63 -28.69 -17.37
C ALA A 90 -35.26 -29.24 -16.90
N ASP A 91 -34.87 -30.42 -17.38
CA ASP A 91 -33.57 -31.03 -17.07
C ASP A 91 -32.44 -30.20 -17.69
N VAL A 92 -32.59 -29.73 -18.94
CA VAL A 92 -31.62 -28.83 -19.59
C VAL A 92 -31.53 -27.49 -18.86
N GLU A 93 -32.64 -26.82 -18.53
CA GLU A 93 -32.61 -25.56 -17.78
C GLU A 93 -31.96 -25.72 -16.40
N LYS A 94 -32.22 -26.84 -15.74
CA LYS A 94 -31.66 -27.13 -14.42
C LYS A 94 -30.15 -27.42 -14.49
N ASP A 95 -29.72 -28.27 -15.41
CA ASP A 95 -28.31 -28.67 -15.51
C ASP A 95 -27.44 -27.53 -16.08
N LEU A 96 -27.92 -26.82 -17.12
CA LEU A 96 -27.22 -25.63 -17.60
C LEU A 96 -27.23 -24.54 -16.52
N GLY A 97 -28.36 -24.31 -15.87
CA GLY A 97 -28.50 -23.28 -14.84
C GLY A 97 -27.60 -23.54 -13.63
N ALA A 98 -27.52 -24.77 -13.16
CA ALA A 98 -26.65 -25.14 -12.04
C ALA A 98 -25.16 -25.08 -12.41
N THR A 99 -24.79 -25.57 -13.60
CA THR A 99 -23.39 -25.57 -14.06
C THR A 99 -22.90 -24.15 -14.29
N LEU A 100 -23.65 -23.34 -15.05
CA LEU A 100 -23.31 -21.95 -15.30
C LEU A 100 -23.28 -21.12 -14.01
N ARG A 101 -24.21 -21.36 -13.08
CA ARG A 101 -24.23 -20.62 -11.81
C ARG A 101 -23.02 -20.94 -10.95
N ASN A 102 -22.64 -22.21 -10.83
CA ASN A 102 -21.48 -22.62 -10.04
C ASN A 102 -20.17 -22.12 -10.67
N GLU A 103 -20.00 -22.30 -11.99
CA GLU A 103 -18.78 -21.88 -12.70
C GLU A 103 -18.63 -20.35 -12.73
N LEU A 104 -19.74 -19.62 -12.90
CA LEU A 104 -19.77 -18.17 -12.83
C LEU A 104 -19.48 -17.66 -11.41
N GLU A 105 -20.06 -18.30 -10.38
CA GLU A 105 -19.84 -17.90 -8.99
C GLU A 105 -18.38 -18.15 -8.56
N GLU A 106 -17.79 -19.27 -8.97
CA GLU A 106 -16.36 -19.56 -8.71
C GLU A 106 -15.44 -18.58 -9.44
N THR A 107 -15.70 -18.28 -10.71
CA THR A 107 -14.89 -17.34 -11.50
C THR A 107 -15.02 -15.91 -10.97
N ILE A 108 -16.24 -15.44 -10.70
CA ILE A 108 -16.47 -14.09 -10.15
C ILE A 108 -15.85 -13.98 -8.76
N GLN A 109 -15.99 -14.97 -7.88
CA GLN A 109 -15.37 -14.90 -6.55
C GLN A 109 -13.85 -14.82 -6.64
N LYS A 110 -13.23 -15.58 -7.54
CA LYS A 110 -11.79 -15.56 -7.75
C LYS A 110 -11.32 -14.21 -8.29
N ASP A 111 -11.94 -13.73 -9.36
CA ASP A 111 -11.54 -12.49 -10.04
C ASP A 111 -11.80 -11.26 -9.15
N VAL A 112 -12.95 -11.20 -8.46
CA VAL A 112 -13.25 -10.13 -7.50
C VAL A 112 -12.28 -10.14 -6.34
N LYS A 113 -11.91 -11.32 -5.83
CA LYS A 113 -10.94 -11.42 -4.72
C LYS A 113 -9.54 -11.00 -5.16
N GLU A 114 -9.08 -11.47 -6.32
CA GLU A 114 -7.75 -11.12 -6.84
C GLU A 114 -7.65 -9.62 -7.15
N GLU A 115 -8.70 -9.02 -7.73
CA GLU A 115 -8.74 -7.60 -8.02
C GLU A 115 -8.87 -6.74 -6.75
N ALA A 116 -9.67 -7.18 -5.78
CA ALA A 116 -9.77 -6.52 -4.47
C ALA A 116 -8.44 -6.57 -3.72
N ASP A 117 -7.76 -7.71 -3.71
CA ASP A 117 -6.44 -7.87 -3.07
C ASP A 117 -5.41 -6.94 -3.74
N LYS A 118 -5.38 -6.87 -5.08
CA LYS A 118 -4.50 -5.94 -5.82
C LYS A 118 -4.79 -4.47 -5.51
N GLN A 119 -6.07 -4.07 -5.49
CA GLN A 119 -6.45 -2.68 -5.21
C GLN A 119 -6.17 -2.29 -3.76
N VAL A 120 -6.40 -3.21 -2.81
CA VAL A 120 -6.07 -3.01 -1.40
C VAL A 120 -4.55 -2.90 -1.22
N GLU A 121 -3.77 -3.79 -1.83
CA GLU A 121 -2.30 -3.74 -1.74
C GLU A 121 -1.73 -2.47 -2.38
N ALA A 122 -2.18 -2.10 -3.58
CA ALA A 122 -1.75 -0.87 -4.25
C ALA A 122 -2.15 0.38 -3.47
N GLY A 123 -3.37 0.40 -2.91
CA GLY A 123 -3.88 1.51 -2.10
C GLY A 123 -3.14 1.65 -0.76
N ILE A 124 -2.83 0.53 -0.09
CA ILE A 124 -2.02 0.52 1.13
C ILE A 124 -0.60 0.98 0.82
N LYS A 125 0.02 0.46 -0.24
CA LYS A 125 1.39 0.82 -0.64
C LYS A 125 1.51 2.29 -1.01
N SER A 126 0.58 2.81 -1.82
CA SER A 126 0.53 4.24 -2.17
C SER A 126 0.37 5.11 -0.93
N LYS A 127 -0.53 4.75 0.00
CA LYS A 127 -0.69 5.50 1.26
C LYS A 127 0.55 5.40 2.15
N LEU A 128 1.19 4.23 2.19
CA LEU A 128 2.42 4.02 2.96
C LEU A 128 3.58 4.85 2.39
N ASP A 129 3.70 4.92 1.06
CA ASP A 129 4.68 5.76 0.37
C ASP A 129 4.36 7.26 0.56
N ASP A 130 3.09 7.66 0.58
CA ASP A 130 2.66 9.01 0.94
C ASP A 130 3.02 9.33 2.41
N TYR A 131 2.76 8.44 3.36
CA TYR A 131 3.16 8.63 4.76
C TYR A 131 4.68 8.64 4.96
N LEU A 132 5.41 7.79 4.24
CA LEU A 132 6.88 7.76 4.30
C LEU A 132 7.50 8.99 3.63
N SER A 133 6.88 9.53 2.59
CA SER A 133 7.32 10.77 1.93
C SER A 133 6.87 12.05 2.68
N GLU A 134 5.77 11.99 3.44
CA GLU A 134 5.44 12.98 4.47
C GLU A 134 6.39 12.93 5.67
N ASN A 135 7.12 11.82 5.86
CA ASN A 135 8.16 11.69 6.87
C ASN A 135 9.46 12.47 6.55
N LYS A 136 9.36 13.52 5.71
CA LYS A 136 10.27 14.69 5.69
C LYS A 136 10.46 15.33 7.06
N ILE A 137 9.65 14.94 8.04
CA ILE A 137 9.81 15.26 9.45
C ILE A 137 11.19 14.84 9.95
N ALA A 138 11.73 13.68 9.54
CA ALA A 138 13.05 13.22 9.99
C ALA A 138 14.17 14.19 9.51
N ASP A 139 14.20 14.50 8.22
CA ASP A 139 15.17 15.43 7.63
C ASP A 139 15.00 16.85 8.20
N SER A 140 13.75 17.30 8.37
CA SER A 140 13.43 18.59 8.96
C SER A 140 13.84 18.66 10.43
N LEU A 141 13.65 17.58 11.19
CA LEU A 141 14.03 17.47 12.59
C LEU A 141 15.55 17.45 12.73
N GLU A 142 16.25 16.71 11.90
CA GLU A 142 17.72 16.71 11.86
C GLU A 142 18.27 18.09 11.54
N LYS A 143 17.70 18.78 10.55
CA LYS A 143 18.05 20.16 10.23
C LYS A 143 17.74 21.14 11.37
N THR A 144 16.64 20.93 12.10
CA THR A 144 16.27 21.77 13.25
C THR A 144 17.22 21.52 14.43
N LEU A 145 17.58 20.26 14.67
CA LEU A 145 18.53 19.87 15.72
C LEU A 145 19.95 20.36 15.43
N SER A 146 20.40 20.35 14.16
CA SER A 146 21.69 20.95 13.80
C SER A 146 21.67 22.47 13.99
N LEU A 147 20.57 23.13 13.64
CA LEU A 147 20.42 24.57 13.84
C LEU A 147 20.36 24.97 15.33
N ASP A 148 19.70 24.18 16.17
CA ASP A 148 19.67 24.38 17.63
C ASP A 148 21.06 24.21 18.25
N ARG A 149 21.82 23.19 17.82
CA ARG A 149 23.22 22.98 18.26
C ARG A 149 24.11 24.17 17.87
N LYS A 150 24.01 24.64 16.62
CA LYS A 150 24.71 25.87 16.15
C LYS A 150 24.38 27.08 17.00
N LEU A 151 23.10 27.30 17.26
CA LEU A 151 22.65 28.46 18.03
C LEU A 151 23.20 28.42 19.46
N LYS A 152 23.16 27.25 20.11
CA LYS A 152 23.72 27.07 21.45
C LYS A 152 25.22 27.33 21.50
N ALA A 153 25.98 26.77 20.55
CA ALA A 153 27.42 27.00 20.46
C ALA A 153 27.77 28.49 20.28
N GLN A 154 27.00 29.19 19.43
CA GLN A 154 27.17 30.63 19.21
C GLN A 154 26.81 31.46 20.44
N LEU A 155 25.72 31.12 21.15
CA LEU A 155 25.33 31.79 22.38
C LEU A 155 26.38 31.62 23.48
N GLU A 156 26.94 30.42 23.63
CA GLU A 156 28.00 30.16 24.61
C GLU A 156 29.27 30.95 24.32
N LYS A 157 29.71 30.99 23.04
CA LYS A 157 30.79 31.88 22.61
C LYS A 157 30.49 33.33 22.99
N SER A 158 29.32 33.86 22.61
CA SER A 158 28.95 35.24 22.90
C SER A 158 28.94 35.55 24.39
N ARG A 159 28.45 34.62 25.23
CA ARG A 159 28.50 34.75 26.69
C ARG A 159 29.94 34.88 27.19
N ILE A 160 30.84 34.01 26.75
CA ILE A 160 32.24 34.03 27.21
C ILE A 160 32.94 35.32 26.74
N ILE A 161 32.71 35.76 25.51
CA ILE A 161 33.25 37.03 24.98
C ILE A 161 32.74 38.24 25.76
N GLU A 162 31.46 38.25 26.14
CA GLU A 162 30.88 39.31 26.96
C GLU A 162 31.51 39.33 28.36
N GLU A 163 31.67 38.16 28.99
CA GLU A 163 32.37 38.04 30.27
C GLU A 163 33.84 38.49 30.17
N LEU A 164 34.56 38.11 29.12
CA LEU A 164 35.93 38.58 28.88
C LEU A 164 35.98 40.11 28.80
N SER A 165 35.01 40.72 28.11
CA SER A 165 34.93 42.18 27.95
C SER A 165 34.80 42.93 29.28
N MET A 166 34.28 42.29 30.33
CA MET A 166 34.18 42.90 31.66
C MET A 166 35.54 42.98 32.40
N PHE A 167 36.49 42.13 32.02
CA PHE A 167 37.79 42.01 32.69
C PHE A 167 38.95 42.56 31.85
N ILE A 168 38.74 42.77 30.55
CA ILE A 168 39.69 43.45 29.67
C ILE A 168 39.69 44.94 30.00
N PRO A 169 40.84 45.55 30.35
CA PRO A 169 40.91 46.97 30.61
C PRO A 169 40.53 47.77 29.35
N PRO A 170 39.86 48.93 29.51
CA PRO A 170 39.55 49.81 28.38
C PRO A 170 40.84 50.25 27.67
N GLU A 171 40.74 50.52 26.36
CA GLU A 171 41.89 50.84 25.47
C GLU A 171 42.83 51.92 26.02
N GLU A 172 42.28 52.88 26.76
CA GLU A 172 43.03 54.00 27.35
C GLU A 172 43.99 53.55 28.48
N VAL A 173 43.75 52.37 29.07
CA VAL A 173 44.44 51.85 30.27
C VAL A 173 45.17 50.53 29.99
N PHE A 174 45.30 50.14 28.72
CA PHE A 174 45.88 48.87 28.27
C PHE A 174 47.34 48.61 28.69
N PHE A 175 47.97 49.57 29.35
CA PHE A 175 49.36 49.55 29.81
C PHE A 175 49.54 49.23 31.30
N GLN A 176 48.50 48.77 32.01
CA GLN A 176 48.68 48.36 33.41
C GLN A 176 49.52 47.07 33.49
N GLU A 177 50.75 47.21 33.97
CA GLU A 177 51.71 46.12 34.19
C GLU A 177 51.29 45.11 35.27
N GLN A 178 50.26 45.39 36.07
CA GLN A 178 49.75 44.45 37.05
C GLN A 178 48.22 44.47 37.09
N THR A 179 47.62 43.49 36.43
CA THR A 179 46.23 43.10 36.66
C THR A 179 46.11 42.42 38.02
N ASP A 180 45.04 42.70 38.76
CA ASP A 180 44.74 42.03 40.04
C ASP A 180 44.83 40.50 39.84
N PRO A 181 45.55 39.75 40.71
CA PRO A 181 45.69 38.30 40.60
C PRO A 181 44.36 37.55 40.41
N LYS A 182 43.27 38.06 41.01
CA LYS A 182 41.92 37.50 40.87
C LYS A 182 41.34 37.73 39.48
N ILE A 183 41.63 38.88 38.86
CA ILE A 183 41.25 39.19 37.48
C ILE A 183 42.06 38.32 36.53
N GLN A 184 43.36 38.13 36.78
CA GLN A 184 44.21 37.24 35.98
C GLN A 184 43.70 35.79 36.01
N GLU A 185 43.36 35.26 37.18
CA GLU A 185 42.82 33.91 37.31
C GLU A 185 41.49 33.77 36.53
N ARG A 186 40.63 34.78 36.62
CA ARG A 186 39.35 34.79 35.90
C ARG A 186 39.54 34.86 34.38
N LEU A 187 40.43 35.73 33.90
CA LEU A 187 40.78 35.83 32.48
C LEU A 187 41.37 34.50 31.98
N LYS A 188 42.31 33.89 32.71
CA LYS A 188 42.89 32.60 32.35
C LYS A 188 41.83 31.51 32.18
N LYS A 189 40.87 31.46 33.11
CA LYS A 189 39.75 30.52 33.04
C LYS A 189 38.88 30.76 31.80
N LEU A 190 38.46 32.00 31.56
CA LEU A 190 37.60 32.34 30.43
C LEU A 190 38.29 32.12 29.07
N VAL A 191 39.58 32.45 28.98
CA VAL A 191 40.38 32.18 27.77
C VAL A 191 40.47 30.68 27.52
N SER A 192 40.74 29.86 28.55
CA SER A 192 40.74 28.40 28.41
C SER A 192 39.37 27.88 27.96
N GLU A 193 38.29 28.30 28.60
CA GLU A 193 36.93 27.91 28.23
C GLU A 193 36.60 28.26 26.77
N LEU A 194 36.98 29.45 26.31
CA LEU A 194 36.75 29.87 24.93
C LEU A 194 37.61 29.09 23.94
N THR A 195 38.89 28.86 24.24
CA THR A 195 39.79 28.09 23.37
C THR A 195 39.32 26.64 23.26
N ASP A 196 38.98 25.98 24.36
CA ASP A 196 38.45 24.62 24.36
C ASP A 196 37.12 24.54 23.58
N HIS A 197 36.27 25.55 23.72
CA HIS A 197 35.02 25.65 22.95
C HIS A 197 35.29 25.80 21.46
N ILE A 198 36.25 26.63 21.05
CA ILE A 198 36.64 26.80 19.65
C ILE A 198 37.23 25.48 19.09
N GLU A 199 38.19 24.88 19.80
CA GLU A 199 38.89 23.66 19.37
C GLU A 199 37.93 22.48 19.22
N SER A 200 37.02 22.27 20.18
CA SER A 200 36.03 21.19 20.12
C SER A 200 35.09 21.28 18.89
N HIS A 201 34.83 22.49 18.38
CA HIS A 201 34.04 22.70 17.16
C HIS A 201 34.88 22.55 15.88
N ILE A 202 36.19 22.80 15.95
CA ILE A 202 37.13 22.56 14.84
C ILE A 202 37.35 21.05 14.67
N GLU A 203 37.71 20.33 15.73
CA GLU A 203 38.07 18.90 15.67
C GLU A 203 36.89 18.00 15.30
N SER A 204 35.70 18.33 15.78
CA SER A 204 34.52 17.50 15.56
C SER A 204 33.99 17.55 14.13
N HIS A 205 34.54 18.38 13.24
CA HIS A 205 34.02 18.67 11.89
C HIS A 205 32.53 19.06 11.89
N LYS A 206 31.97 19.35 13.07
CA LYS A 206 30.59 19.77 13.27
C LYS A 206 30.59 21.28 13.16
N GLU A 207 30.26 21.75 11.97
CA GLU A 207 29.74 23.10 11.71
C GLU A 207 30.56 24.23 12.37
N SER A 208 31.42 24.88 11.59
CA SER A 208 32.38 25.88 12.09
C SER A 208 31.73 26.98 12.94
N LEU A 209 32.27 27.18 14.14
CA LEU A 209 31.98 28.34 14.97
C LEU A 209 32.47 29.60 14.24
N SER A 210 31.55 30.51 13.93
CA SER A 210 31.88 31.79 13.29
C SER A 210 32.33 32.80 14.35
N LEU A 211 33.60 33.20 14.24
CA LEU A 211 34.23 34.26 15.03
C LEU A 211 34.25 35.55 14.22
N THR A 212 33.88 36.65 14.87
CA THR A 212 33.92 38.00 14.30
C THR A 212 35.28 38.65 14.55
N VAL A 213 35.56 39.76 13.87
CA VAL A 213 36.74 40.60 14.13
C VAL A 213 36.83 41.00 15.60
N ASP A 214 35.69 41.35 16.20
CA ASP A 214 35.60 41.74 17.62
C ASP A 214 35.88 40.55 18.55
N ASP A 215 35.37 39.36 18.23
CA ASP A 215 35.64 38.13 19.01
C ASP A 215 37.16 37.84 19.05
N TYR A 216 37.82 37.87 17.89
CA TYR A 216 39.27 37.67 17.79
C TYR A 216 40.05 38.76 18.53
N THR A 217 39.61 40.01 18.43
CA THR A 217 40.30 41.13 19.07
C THR A 217 40.19 41.04 20.59
N LYS A 218 39.01 40.74 21.13
CA LYS A 218 38.81 40.56 22.59
C LYS A 218 39.57 39.36 23.14
N LEU A 219 39.65 38.26 22.39
CA LEU A 219 40.49 37.12 22.79
C LEU A 219 41.98 37.51 22.77
N GLY A 220 42.43 38.25 21.76
CA GLY A 220 43.80 38.79 21.69
C GLY A 220 44.10 39.72 22.87
N ASP A 221 43.16 40.59 23.22
CA ASP A 221 43.24 41.51 24.35
C ASP A 221 43.41 40.75 25.67
N ALA A 222 42.58 39.73 25.90
CA ALA A 222 42.66 38.89 27.09
C ALA A 222 44.00 38.12 27.16
N LEU A 223 44.47 37.56 26.04
CA LEU A 223 45.77 36.89 25.95
C LEU A 223 46.94 37.85 26.21
N TYR A 224 46.84 39.08 25.74
CA TYR A 224 47.81 40.14 26.00
C TYR A 224 47.88 40.46 27.50
N CYS A 225 46.74 40.60 28.18
CA CYS A 225 46.68 40.80 29.63
C CYS A 225 47.23 39.63 30.43
N LEU A 226 47.22 38.41 29.87
CA LEU A 226 47.84 37.22 30.44
C LEU A 226 49.31 37.06 30.03
N GLU A 227 49.91 38.09 29.44
CA GLU A 227 51.29 38.13 28.94
C GLU A 227 51.62 37.06 27.88
N ASN A 228 50.59 36.46 27.28
CA ASN A 228 50.74 35.50 26.20
C ASN A 228 50.78 36.22 24.85
N TYR A 229 51.84 37.01 24.67
CA TYR A 229 51.96 37.94 23.55
C TYR A 229 52.00 37.25 22.18
N GLU A 230 52.52 36.01 22.10
CA GLU A 230 52.57 35.23 20.86
C GLU A 230 51.16 34.83 20.40
N LYS A 231 50.38 34.22 21.29
CA LYS A 231 48.99 33.86 20.96
C LYS A 231 48.11 35.08 20.76
N ALA A 232 48.35 36.16 21.51
CA ALA A 232 47.63 37.42 21.32
C ALA A 232 47.82 37.97 19.91
N GLU A 233 49.08 38.02 19.44
CA GLU A 233 49.42 38.43 18.07
C GLU A 233 48.71 37.57 17.01
N GLU A 234 48.67 36.25 17.21
CA GLU A 234 47.96 35.35 16.30
C GLU A 234 46.47 35.69 16.18
N GLN A 235 45.80 35.95 17.31
CA GLN A 235 44.38 36.30 17.29
C GLN A 235 44.12 37.66 16.64
N TYR A 236 44.96 38.67 16.90
CA TYR A 236 44.84 39.94 16.19
C TYR A 236 45.09 39.79 14.68
N LYS A 237 46.06 38.98 14.27
CA LYS A 237 46.27 38.64 12.86
C LYS A 237 45.02 37.99 12.26
N ASN A 238 44.40 37.05 12.97
CA ASN A 238 43.14 36.45 12.54
C ASN A 238 42.02 37.48 12.36
N ALA A 239 41.91 38.47 13.25
CA ALA A 239 40.95 39.58 13.11
C ALA A 239 41.18 40.40 11.82
N THR A 240 42.45 40.56 11.40
CA THR A 240 42.82 41.35 10.21
C THR A 240 42.75 40.60 8.88
N LYS A 241 42.57 39.26 8.88
CA LYS A 241 42.57 38.44 7.65
C LYS A 241 41.48 38.83 6.66
N GLU A 242 40.27 39.08 7.17
CA GLU A 242 39.10 39.44 6.35
C GLU A 242 38.82 40.95 6.34
N HIS A 243 39.32 41.67 7.37
CA HIS A 243 39.11 43.09 7.55
C HIS A 243 40.43 43.78 7.86
N SER A 244 41.15 44.17 6.80
CA SER A 244 42.47 44.81 6.87
C SER A 244 42.48 46.17 7.60
N GLU A 245 41.31 46.74 7.88
CA GLU A 245 41.13 48.03 8.55
C GLU A 245 40.72 47.90 10.04
N ALA A 246 40.82 46.70 10.62
CA ALA A 246 40.58 46.49 12.05
C ALA A 246 41.67 47.18 12.89
N TYR A 247 41.54 48.50 13.06
CA TYR A 247 42.52 49.38 13.71
C TYR A 247 42.97 48.85 15.08
N ARG A 248 42.02 48.39 15.90
CA ARG A 248 42.31 47.82 17.22
C ARG A 248 43.19 46.58 17.14
N ALA A 249 42.92 45.67 16.20
CA ALA A 249 43.73 44.49 15.99
C ALA A 249 45.13 44.84 15.47
N LEU A 250 45.25 45.79 14.54
CA LEU A 250 46.56 46.27 14.05
C LEU A 250 47.40 46.90 15.18
N PHE A 251 46.76 47.70 16.04
CA PHE A 251 47.40 48.26 17.22
C PHE A 251 47.83 47.16 18.21
N GLY A 252 46.97 46.17 18.43
CA GLY A 252 47.25 44.99 19.24
C GLY A 252 48.46 44.19 18.73
N ILE A 253 48.59 43.98 17.42
CA ILE A 253 49.76 43.32 16.80
C ILE A 253 51.04 44.09 17.13
N GLY A 254 51.05 45.41 16.93
CA GLY A 254 52.23 46.25 17.21
C GLY A 254 52.66 46.16 18.68
N ASN A 255 51.69 46.20 19.59
CA ASN A 255 51.95 46.10 21.03
C ASN A 255 52.46 44.71 21.44
N ALA A 256 51.88 43.64 20.90
CA ALA A 256 52.33 42.28 21.15
C ALA A 256 53.78 42.08 20.68
N LEU A 257 54.11 42.53 19.47
CA LEU A 257 55.48 42.45 18.92
C LEU A 257 56.49 43.24 19.76
N LEU A 258 56.12 44.45 20.21
CA LEU A 258 56.98 45.27 21.07
C LEU A 258 57.32 44.54 22.38
N ARG A 259 56.32 43.93 23.03
CA ARG A 259 56.51 43.19 24.29
C ARG A 259 57.32 41.92 24.10
N GLN A 260 57.11 41.18 23.01
CA GLN A 260 57.93 40.02 22.67
C GLN A 260 59.42 40.41 22.51
N GLY A 261 59.71 41.50 21.79
CA GLY A 261 61.08 41.99 21.63
C GLY A 261 61.74 42.42 22.95
N GLN A 262 60.99 43.10 23.82
CA GLN A 262 61.47 43.46 25.17
C GLN A 262 61.76 42.23 26.03
N ASN A 263 60.94 41.18 25.93
CA ASN A 263 61.14 39.93 26.66
C ASN A 263 62.39 39.18 26.17
N GLN A 264 62.59 39.08 24.86
CA GLN A 264 63.78 38.47 24.28
C GLN A 264 65.07 39.20 24.69
N GLN A 265 65.04 40.54 24.71
CA GLN A 265 66.18 41.34 25.15
C GLN A 265 66.51 41.11 26.63
N ARG A 266 65.49 41.04 27.51
CA ARG A 266 65.68 40.73 28.94
C ARG A 266 66.30 39.35 29.13
N GLN A 267 65.75 38.33 28.47
CA GLN A 267 66.30 36.96 28.54
C GLN A 267 67.77 36.92 28.13
N GLY A 268 68.16 37.61 27.06
CA GLY A 268 69.56 37.69 26.64
C GLY A 268 70.48 38.41 27.64
N GLN A 269 69.96 39.38 28.40
CA GLN A 269 70.70 40.07 29.47
C GLN A 269 70.87 39.18 30.71
N ASP A 270 69.81 38.45 31.10
CA ASP A 270 69.85 37.53 32.23
C ASP A 270 70.81 36.36 31.95
N GLU A 271 70.79 35.79 30.74
CA GLU A 271 71.75 34.76 30.32
C GLU A 271 73.20 35.25 30.34
N GLN A 272 73.44 36.52 30.00
CA GLN A 272 74.77 37.13 30.09
C GLN A 272 75.20 37.37 31.53
N ALA A 273 74.27 37.80 32.40
CA ALA A 273 74.52 37.96 33.81
C ALA A 273 74.88 36.62 34.47
N ASP A 274 74.11 35.57 34.21
CA ASP A 274 74.37 34.23 34.76
C ASP A 274 75.73 33.67 34.34
N LYS A 275 76.18 33.94 33.11
CA LYS A 275 77.53 33.57 32.64
C LYS A 275 78.66 34.33 33.33
N LEU A 276 78.40 35.52 33.87
CA LEU A 276 79.40 36.32 34.62
C LEU A 276 79.50 35.89 36.09
N PHE A 277 78.48 35.18 36.62
CA PHE A 277 78.43 34.72 38.02
C PHE A 277 78.71 33.22 38.21
N GLN A 278 79.03 32.48 37.13
CA GLN A 278 79.58 31.12 37.16
C GLN A 278 81.10 31.13 37.07
#